data_AF-A0A1H1GXF0-F1
#
_entry.id   AF-A0A1H1GXF0-F1
#
_cell.length_a   1.000
_cell.length_b   1.000
_cell.length_c   1.000
_cell.angle_alpha   90.00
_cell.angle_beta   90.00
_cell.angle_gamma   90.00
#
_symmetry.space_group_name_H-M   'P 1'
#
loop_
_entity.id
_entity.type
_entity.pdbx_description
1 polymer ?
#
loop_
_entity_poly.entity_id
_entity_poly.type
_entity_poly.pdbx_seq_one_letter_code
_entity_poly.pdbx_strand_id
1 'polypeptide(L)'
;MARVAEHTITVEWGDIPPDADGPALVGGAYREYSCTCGVPLPHRMAAELHAVATEQCSTCLGSAVEELVPGFRRGCTSCAGTGRRRNQLMWQLAHAEAELVITVDMVREVIAEFSGPFALSTVADTVRDRLGLRPGRLPVGPRVRDVLRELEAAGEIEMISAPDEMLMGPSVVVYRDPSWRRVSPAG
;
A
#
# COMPACT_ATOMS: atom_id res chain seq x y z
N MET A 1 -24.01 -26.92 19.99
CA MET A 1 -23.21 -26.23 18.96
C MET A 1 -22.73 -24.92 19.55
N ALA A 2 -21.44 -24.78 19.84
CA ALA A 2 -20.90 -23.51 20.32
C ALA A 2 -21.09 -22.46 19.22
N ARG A 3 -21.69 -21.31 19.57
CA ARG A 3 -21.76 -20.15 18.68
C ARG A 3 -20.31 -19.78 18.38
N VAL A 4 -19.89 -19.84 17.10
CA VAL A 4 -18.61 -19.26 16.71
C VAL A 4 -18.65 -17.81 17.18
N ALA A 5 -17.73 -17.43 18.08
CA ALA A 5 -17.69 -16.07 18.57
C ALA A 5 -17.48 -15.14 17.36
N GLU A 6 -18.34 -14.13 17.24
CA GLU A 6 -18.17 -13.12 16.20
C GLU A 6 -17.03 -12.20 16.62
N HIS A 7 -15.98 -12.15 15.80
CA HIS A 7 -14.79 -11.33 16.03
C HIS A 7 -14.81 -10.11 15.12
N THR A 8 -15.19 -8.96 15.67
CA THR A 8 -15.08 -7.67 15.01
C THR A 8 -14.07 -6.85 15.79
N ILE A 9 -12.96 -6.49 15.15
CA ILE A 9 -11.95 -5.61 15.73
C ILE A 9 -12.29 -4.17 15.33
N THR A 10 -12.47 -3.32 16.33
CA THR A 10 -12.72 -1.89 16.18
C THR A 10 -11.44 -1.12 16.43
N VAL A 11 -11.28 -0.04 15.68
CA VAL A 11 -10.14 0.88 15.75
C VAL A 11 -10.69 2.27 15.95
N GLU A 12 -10.28 2.94 17.00
CA GLU A 12 -10.68 4.30 17.32
C GLU A 12 -9.46 5.19 17.42
N TRP A 13 -9.58 6.44 17.00
CA TRP A 13 -8.54 7.44 17.20
C TRP A 13 -8.66 8.01 18.61
N GLY A 14 -7.58 7.91 19.37
CA GLY A 14 -7.39 8.67 20.60
C GLY A 14 -6.92 10.10 20.31
N ASP A 15 -6.39 10.76 21.33
CA ASP A 15 -5.93 12.14 21.23
C ASP A 15 -4.70 12.26 20.31
N ILE A 16 -4.84 13.02 19.22
CA ILE A 16 -3.76 13.31 18.27
C ILE A 16 -3.22 14.72 18.54
N PRO A 17 -1.92 14.86 18.88
CA PRO A 17 -1.28 16.16 19.01
C PRO A 17 -1.32 16.97 17.70
N PRO A 18 -1.45 18.32 17.76
CA PRO A 18 -1.44 19.17 16.56
C PRO A 18 -0.15 19.07 15.73
N ASP A 19 0.96 18.67 16.36
CA ASP A 19 2.29 18.50 15.80
C ASP A 19 2.67 17.03 15.57
N ALA A 20 1.68 16.12 15.59
CA ALA A 20 1.91 14.70 15.39
C ALA A 20 2.62 14.42 14.04
N ASP A 21 3.66 13.60 14.11
CA ASP A 21 4.45 13.23 12.95
C ASP A 21 3.63 12.35 11.98
N GLY A 22 3.72 12.66 10.68
CA GLY A 22 2.96 11.97 9.62
C GLY A 22 3.21 10.45 9.60
N PRO A 23 4.47 10.00 9.56
CA PRO A 23 4.84 8.60 9.71
C PRO A 23 4.26 7.93 10.97
N ALA A 24 4.24 8.60 12.12
CA ALA A 24 3.66 8.05 13.34
C ALA A 24 2.14 7.82 13.19
N LEU A 25 1.42 8.79 12.62
CA LEU A 25 -0.02 8.67 12.33
C LEU A 25 -0.33 7.50 11.38
N VAL A 26 0.37 7.44 10.24
CA VAL A 26 0.19 6.39 9.25
C VAL A 26 0.53 5.02 9.84
N GLY A 27 1.57 4.96 10.69
CA GLY A 27 1.99 3.76 11.42
C GLY A 27 0.99 3.28 12.49
N GLY A 28 -0.08 4.04 12.74
CA GLY A 28 -1.14 3.69 13.67
C GLY A 28 -0.87 4.07 15.12
N ALA A 29 0.01 5.05 15.35
CA ALA A 29 0.04 5.75 16.63
C ALA A 29 -1.34 6.38 16.91
N TYR A 30 -1.64 6.60 18.19
CA TYR A 30 -2.90 7.20 18.65
C TYR A 30 -4.15 6.40 18.27
N ARG A 31 -4.01 5.10 17.97
CA ARG A 31 -5.14 4.21 17.75
C ARG A 31 -5.35 3.29 18.94
N GLU A 32 -6.59 3.19 19.36
CA GLU A 32 -7.06 2.23 20.36
C GLU A 32 -7.74 1.06 19.66
N TYR A 33 -7.56 -0.15 20.20
CA TYR A 33 -8.05 -1.38 19.60
C TYR A 33 -8.91 -2.15 20.59
N SER A 34 -10.05 -2.62 20.11
CA SER A 34 -10.96 -3.45 20.89
C SER A 34 -11.57 -4.53 20.01
N CYS A 35 -12.04 -5.61 20.62
CA CYS A 35 -12.73 -6.67 19.90
C CYS A 35 -14.01 -7.08 20.63
N THR A 36 -15.06 -7.39 19.86
CA THR A 36 -16.34 -7.89 20.38
C THR A 36 -16.22 -9.16 21.22
N CYS A 37 -15.13 -9.93 21.08
CA CYS A 37 -14.87 -11.11 21.90
C CYS A 37 -14.27 -10.79 23.29
N GLY A 38 -13.94 -9.53 23.57
CA GLY A 38 -13.41 -9.08 24.85
C GLY A 38 -11.92 -9.35 25.09
N VAL A 39 -11.20 -9.94 24.13
CA VAL A 39 -9.74 -10.10 24.22
C VAL A 39 -9.08 -8.72 24.30
N PRO A 40 -8.20 -8.45 25.28
CA PRO A 40 -7.48 -7.19 25.36
C PRO A 40 -6.53 -7.00 24.17
N LEU A 41 -6.61 -5.85 23.50
CA LEU A 41 -5.76 -5.47 22.37
C LEU A 41 -5.00 -4.16 22.68
N PRO A 42 -4.04 -4.16 23.62
CA PRO A 42 -3.43 -2.94 24.14
C PRO A 42 -2.63 -2.12 23.11
N HIS A 43 -2.27 -2.72 21.99
CA HIS A 43 -1.49 -2.07 20.94
C HIS A 43 -1.72 -2.76 19.59
N ARG A 44 -1.26 -2.10 18.52
CA ARG A 44 -1.39 -2.56 17.14
C ARG A 44 -0.97 -4.01 16.94
N MET A 45 0.22 -4.39 17.41
CA MET A 45 0.72 -5.78 17.28
C MET A 45 -0.22 -6.82 17.92
N ALA A 46 -0.86 -6.52 19.05
CA ALA A 46 -1.80 -7.44 19.69
C ALA A 46 -3.07 -7.61 18.82
N ALA A 47 -3.57 -6.51 18.25
CA ALA A 47 -4.68 -6.54 17.31
C ALA A 47 -4.35 -7.33 16.04
N GLU A 48 -3.14 -7.18 15.50
CA GLU A 48 -2.69 -7.93 14.32
C GLU A 48 -2.60 -9.42 14.58
N LEU A 49 -1.99 -9.83 15.70
CA LEU A 49 -1.91 -11.24 16.11
C LEU A 49 -3.31 -11.83 16.32
N HIS A 50 -4.22 -11.08 16.94
CA HIS A 50 -5.61 -11.52 17.11
C HIS A 50 -6.36 -11.64 15.79
N ALA A 51 -6.17 -10.69 14.86
CA ALA A 51 -6.73 -10.75 13.52
C ALA A 51 -6.25 -12.02 12.78
N VAL A 52 -4.95 -12.33 12.85
CA VAL A 52 -4.40 -13.55 12.25
C VAL A 52 -5.02 -14.80 12.87
N ALA A 53 -5.10 -14.86 14.20
CA ALA A 53 -5.69 -16.00 14.92
C ALA A 53 -7.18 -16.22 14.59
N THR A 54 -7.86 -15.19 14.09
CA THR A 54 -9.30 -15.21 13.73
C THR A 54 -9.53 -15.14 12.22
N GLU A 55 -8.51 -15.47 11.42
CA GLU A 55 -8.54 -15.51 9.94
C GLU A 55 -8.91 -14.17 9.26
N GLN A 56 -8.72 -13.07 9.97
CA GLN A 56 -8.91 -11.71 9.47
C GLN A 56 -7.61 -11.15 8.91
N CYS A 57 -7.71 -10.24 7.94
CA CYS A 57 -6.57 -9.52 7.38
C CYS A 57 -5.84 -8.79 8.51
N SER A 58 -4.54 -9.00 8.64
CA SER A 58 -3.76 -8.35 9.71
C SER A 58 -3.55 -6.86 9.44
N THR A 59 -3.65 -6.38 8.19
CA THR A 59 -3.50 -4.95 7.88
C THR A 59 -4.75 -4.16 8.27
N CYS A 60 -5.92 -4.53 7.77
CA CYS A 60 -7.16 -3.80 8.11
C CYS A 60 -7.92 -4.38 9.31
N LEU A 61 -7.35 -5.38 9.99
CA LEU A 61 -7.96 -6.02 11.17
C LEU A 61 -9.39 -6.54 10.91
N GLY A 62 -9.66 -6.97 9.68
CA GLY A 62 -10.99 -7.46 9.28
C GLY A 62 -11.96 -6.44 8.70
N SER A 63 -11.69 -5.14 8.85
CA SER A 63 -12.64 -4.08 8.47
C SER A 63 -12.87 -3.89 6.96
N ALA A 64 -12.05 -4.53 6.11
CA ALA A 64 -11.94 -4.27 4.67
C ALA A 64 -11.48 -2.85 4.26
N VAL A 65 -11.39 -1.91 5.20
CA VAL A 65 -11.12 -0.49 4.97
C VAL A 65 -10.01 -0.01 5.90
N GLU A 66 -9.01 0.68 5.34
CA GLU A 66 -7.96 1.34 6.11
C GLU A 66 -8.29 2.82 6.26
N GLU A 67 -8.23 3.32 7.49
CA GLU A 67 -8.19 4.75 7.77
C GLU A 67 -6.77 5.10 8.18
N LEU A 68 -5.99 5.65 7.24
CA LEU A 68 -4.55 5.90 7.47
C LEU A 68 -4.32 7.12 8.35
N VAL A 69 -5.13 8.15 8.15
CA VAL A 69 -5.23 9.37 8.97
C VAL A 69 -6.71 9.67 9.18
N PRO A 70 -7.10 10.41 10.24
CA PRO A 70 -8.49 10.71 10.50
C PRO A 70 -9.23 11.26 9.28
N GLY A 71 -10.37 10.67 8.94
CA GLY A 71 -11.21 11.10 7.83
C GLY A 71 -10.80 10.57 6.44
N PHE A 72 -9.58 10.03 6.28
CA PHE A 72 -9.14 9.44 5.01
C PHE A 72 -9.28 7.93 5.00
N ARG A 73 -10.32 7.43 4.33
CA ARG A 73 -10.66 6.00 4.25
C ARG A 73 -10.44 5.46 2.84
N ARG A 74 -9.78 4.30 2.73
CA ARG A 74 -9.60 3.57 1.47
C ARG A 74 -9.79 2.07 1.65
N GLY A 75 -10.16 1.37 0.58
CA GLY A 75 -10.18 -0.10 0.58
C GLY A 75 -8.79 -0.67 0.92
N CYS A 76 -8.76 -1.72 1.74
CA CYS A 76 -7.50 -2.32 2.16
C CYS A 76 -6.77 -2.97 0.99
N THR A 77 -5.60 -2.45 0.63
CA THR A 77 -4.85 -2.96 -0.53
C THR A 77 -4.19 -4.30 -0.24
N SER A 78 -3.85 -4.57 1.03
CA SER A 78 -3.24 -5.84 1.44
C SER A 78 -4.15 -7.05 1.28
N CYS A 79 -5.47 -6.88 1.31
CA CYS A 79 -6.43 -7.99 1.18
C CYS A 79 -7.49 -7.74 0.10
N ALA A 80 -7.25 -6.80 -0.81
CA ALA A 80 -8.18 -6.36 -1.84
C ALA A 80 -9.58 -6.02 -1.30
N GLY A 81 -9.64 -5.37 -0.14
CA GLY A 81 -10.90 -4.93 0.48
C GLY A 81 -11.79 -6.06 0.99
N THR A 82 -11.27 -7.27 1.20
CA THR A 82 -12.07 -8.40 1.69
C THR A 82 -12.12 -8.50 3.21
N GLY A 83 -11.14 -7.92 3.90
CA GLY A 83 -10.96 -8.11 5.34
C GLY A 83 -10.43 -9.50 5.73
N ARG A 84 -10.08 -10.37 4.77
CA ARG A 84 -9.75 -11.78 5.06
C ARG A 84 -8.25 -12.08 4.96
N ARG A 85 -7.77 -12.93 5.88
CA ARG A 85 -6.37 -13.38 5.91
C ARG A 85 -5.99 -14.17 4.66
N ARG A 86 -6.88 -15.06 4.20
CA ARG A 86 -6.63 -15.86 3.00
C ARG A 86 -6.32 -14.98 1.78
N ASN A 87 -7.14 -13.95 1.55
CA ASN A 87 -6.91 -12.99 0.46
C ASN A 87 -5.62 -12.22 0.66
N GLN A 88 -5.30 -11.84 1.90
CA GLN A 88 -4.03 -11.21 2.22
C GLN A 88 -2.82 -12.08 1.82
N LEU A 89 -2.83 -13.35 2.18
CA LEU A 89 -1.75 -14.28 1.85
C LEU A 89 -1.64 -14.51 0.33
N MET A 90 -2.77 -14.66 -0.36
CA MET A 90 -2.77 -14.77 -1.83
C MET A 90 -2.18 -13.52 -2.50
N TRP A 91 -2.46 -12.34 -1.96
CA TRP A 91 -1.92 -11.09 -2.48
C TRP A 91 -0.42 -10.95 -2.22
N GLN A 92 0.05 -11.38 -1.05
CA GLN A 92 1.49 -11.43 -0.72
C GLN A 92 2.24 -12.41 -1.65
N LEU A 93 1.68 -13.58 -1.92
CA LEU A 93 2.25 -14.53 -2.89
C LEU A 93 2.33 -13.94 -4.29
N ALA A 94 1.26 -13.27 -4.75
CA ALA A 94 1.25 -12.61 -6.05
C ALA A 94 2.27 -11.46 -6.14
N HIS A 95 2.50 -10.75 -5.03
CA HIS A 95 3.52 -9.70 -4.95
C HIS A 95 4.93 -10.28 -5.03
N ALA A 96 5.23 -11.32 -4.25
CA ALA A 96 6.51 -12.02 -4.33
C ALA A 96 6.78 -12.61 -5.73
N GLU A 97 5.74 -13.15 -6.37
CA GLU A 97 5.84 -13.59 -7.76
C GLU A 97 6.13 -12.42 -8.73
N ALA A 98 5.48 -11.27 -8.52
CA ALA A 98 5.73 -10.08 -9.33
C ALA A 98 7.15 -9.55 -9.16
N GLU A 99 7.76 -9.63 -7.97
CA GLU A 99 9.16 -9.24 -7.76
C GLU A 99 10.15 -10.09 -8.56
N LEU A 100 9.86 -11.39 -8.70
CA LEU A 100 10.69 -12.31 -9.47
C LEU A 100 10.56 -12.09 -10.99
N VAL A 101 9.36 -11.73 -11.46
CA VAL A 101 9.07 -11.59 -12.89
C VAL A 101 9.34 -10.17 -13.40
N ILE A 102 9.00 -9.15 -12.61
CA ILE A 102 9.16 -7.72 -12.92
C ILE A 102 10.38 -7.21 -12.17
N THR A 103 11.53 -7.35 -12.82
CA THR A 103 12.83 -6.95 -12.29
C THR A 103 13.05 -5.44 -12.43
N VAL A 104 14.00 -4.90 -11.67
CA VAL A 104 14.41 -3.50 -11.79
C VAL A 104 14.92 -3.21 -13.20
N ASP A 105 15.76 -4.08 -13.75
CA ASP A 105 16.34 -3.89 -15.09
C ASP A 105 15.28 -3.90 -16.20
N MET A 106 14.25 -4.74 -16.09
CA MET A 106 13.14 -4.72 -17.03
C MET A 106 12.42 -3.37 -17.01
N VAL A 107 12.15 -2.82 -15.82
CA VAL A 107 11.51 -1.50 -15.70
C VAL A 107 12.45 -0.41 -16.22
N ARG A 108 13.76 -0.48 -15.96
CA ARG A 108 14.77 0.44 -16.53
C ARG A 108 14.74 0.42 -18.07
N GLU A 109 14.69 -0.75 -18.68
CA GLU A 109 14.59 -0.91 -20.14
C GLU A 109 13.29 -0.32 -20.68
N VAL A 110 12.16 -0.52 -19.99
CA VAL A 110 10.88 0.11 -20.34
C VAL A 110 10.99 1.63 -20.29
N ILE A 111 11.51 2.19 -19.20
CA ILE A 111 11.55 3.65 -19.07
C ILE A 111 12.56 4.31 -20.03
N ALA A 112 13.56 3.56 -20.48
CA ALA A 112 14.56 4.04 -21.43
C ALA A 112 13.95 4.40 -22.80
N GLU A 113 12.82 3.79 -23.16
CA GLU A 113 12.09 4.03 -24.41
C GLU A 113 11.30 5.34 -24.40
N PHE A 114 10.99 5.91 -23.23
CA PHE A 114 10.28 7.20 -23.18
C PHE A 114 11.25 8.35 -23.41
N SER A 115 10.97 9.16 -24.43
CA SER A 115 11.74 10.38 -24.76
C SER A 115 11.42 11.58 -23.85
N GLY A 116 10.37 11.49 -23.04
CA GLY A 116 9.93 12.53 -22.11
C GLY A 116 9.44 11.94 -20.79
N PRO A 117 8.71 12.73 -19.98
CA PRO A 117 8.10 12.23 -18.75
C PRO A 117 7.14 11.07 -18.99
N PHE A 118 7.01 10.20 -18.00
CA PHE A 118 6.19 9.00 -18.05
C PHE A 118 5.39 8.84 -16.75
N ALA A 119 4.13 8.44 -16.89
CA ALA A 119 3.22 8.16 -15.78
C ALA A 119 3.36 6.71 -15.28
N LEU A 120 3.02 6.46 -14.02
CA LEU A 120 3.00 5.12 -13.42
C LEU A 120 2.16 4.16 -14.26
N SER A 121 0.95 4.56 -14.63
CA SER A 121 0.02 3.77 -15.43
C SER A 121 0.63 3.35 -16.76
N THR A 122 1.25 4.28 -17.49
CA THR A 122 1.89 4.01 -18.78
C THR A 122 3.02 2.97 -18.67
N VAL A 123 3.87 3.10 -17.66
CA VAL A 123 4.96 2.12 -17.42
C VAL A 123 4.37 0.76 -17.06
N ALA A 124 3.37 0.73 -16.18
CA ALA A 124 2.72 -0.51 -15.76
C ALA A 124 2.00 -1.23 -16.92
N ASP A 125 1.37 -0.48 -17.83
CA ASP A 125 0.73 -1.03 -19.01
C ASP A 125 1.76 -1.59 -19.99
N THR A 126 2.86 -0.86 -20.22
CA THR A 126 3.97 -1.33 -21.07
C THR A 126 4.61 -2.62 -20.53
N VAL A 127 4.85 -2.70 -19.22
CA VAL A 127 5.36 -3.92 -18.57
C VAL A 127 4.38 -5.09 -18.74
N ARG A 128 3.08 -4.82 -18.55
CA ARG A 128 2.03 -5.85 -18.71
C ARG A 128 2.01 -6.41 -20.13
N ASP A 129 2.10 -5.53 -21.12
CA ASP A 129 2.09 -5.89 -22.54
C ASP A 129 3.33 -6.71 -22.90
N ARG A 130 4.52 -6.31 -22.45
CA ARG A 130 5.77 -7.06 -22.67
C ARG A 130 5.72 -8.48 -22.10
N LEU A 131 5.09 -8.65 -20.95
CA LEU A 131 4.93 -9.94 -20.29
C LEU A 131 3.75 -10.76 -20.85
N GLY A 132 2.96 -10.21 -21.77
CA GLY A 132 1.77 -10.88 -22.33
C GLY A 132 0.71 -11.20 -21.27
N LEU A 133 0.64 -10.40 -20.19
CA LEU A 133 -0.24 -10.67 -19.06
C LEU A 133 -1.66 -10.17 -19.32
N ARG A 134 -2.64 -11.01 -19.00
CA ARG A 134 -4.05 -10.59 -19.01
C ARG A 134 -4.32 -9.57 -17.88
N PRO A 135 -5.30 -8.66 -18.04
CA PRO A 135 -5.75 -7.80 -16.95
C PRO A 135 -6.07 -8.58 -15.68
N GLY A 136 -5.63 -8.07 -14.53
CA GLY A 136 -5.78 -8.72 -13.22
C GLY A 136 -4.74 -9.80 -12.88
N ARG A 137 -3.85 -10.17 -13.81
CA ARG A 137 -2.72 -11.06 -13.50
C ARG A 137 -1.54 -10.25 -12.96
N LEU A 138 -1.09 -10.66 -11.77
CA LEU A 138 -0.01 -10.03 -10.99
C LEU A 138 -0.31 -8.57 -10.59
N PRO A 139 0.20 -8.12 -9.44
CA PRO A 139 0.13 -6.73 -9.03
C PRO A 139 1.16 -5.87 -9.80
N VAL A 140 1.04 -5.79 -11.14
CA VAL A 140 1.99 -5.07 -12.01
C VAL A 140 2.14 -3.61 -11.60
N GLY A 141 1.02 -2.88 -11.45
CA GLY A 141 1.04 -1.48 -11.05
C GLY A 141 1.77 -1.23 -9.71
N PRO A 142 1.37 -1.91 -8.61
CA PRO A 142 2.10 -1.84 -7.35
C PRO A 142 3.60 -2.15 -7.49
N ARG A 143 3.97 -3.23 -8.18
CA ARG A 143 5.38 -3.61 -8.33
C ARG A 143 6.17 -2.57 -9.13
N VAL A 144 5.62 -2.08 -10.24
CA VAL A 144 6.24 -1.02 -11.04
C VAL A 144 6.41 0.26 -10.22
N ARG A 145 5.40 0.66 -9.45
CA ARG A 145 5.52 1.81 -8.54
C ARG A 145 6.68 1.63 -7.56
N ASP A 146 6.80 0.45 -6.96
CA ASP A 146 7.83 0.18 -5.95
C ASP A 146 9.24 0.26 -6.59
N VAL A 147 9.40 -0.26 -7.82
CA VAL A 147 10.65 -0.10 -8.60
C VAL A 147 10.91 1.36 -8.98
N LEU A 148 9.92 2.12 -9.43
CA LEU A 148 10.10 3.54 -9.76
C LEU A 148 10.54 4.34 -8.52
N ARG A 149 10.00 4.03 -7.34
CA ARG A 149 10.45 4.64 -6.08
C ARG A 149 11.87 4.26 -5.71
N GLU A 150 12.29 3.03 -5.97
CA GLU A 150 13.68 2.60 -5.81
C GLU A 150 14.63 3.38 -6.73
N LEU A 151 14.27 3.54 -8.01
CA LEU A 151 15.05 4.32 -8.99
C LEU A 151 15.10 5.81 -8.64
N GLU A 152 14.01 6.36 -8.11
CA GLU A 152 13.94 7.73 -7.60
C GLU A 152 14.88 7.92 -6.40
N ALA A 153 14.86 6.99 -5.45
CA ALA A 153 15.76 7.00 -4.30
C ALA A 153 17.24 6.83 -4.71
N ALA A 154 17.51 6.13 -5.81
CA ALA A 154 18.84 6.01 -6.40
C ALA A 154 19.27 7.24 -7.22
N GLY A 155 18.37 8.22 -7.44
CA GLY A 155 18.63 9.43 -8.22
C GLY A 155 18.65 9.23 -9.74
N GLU A 156 18.17 8.10 -10.24
CA GLU A 156 18.11 7.81 -11.70
C GLU A 156 16.93 8.51 -12.38
N ILE A 157 15.85 8.73 -11.63
CA ILE A 157 14.64 9.42 -12.07
C ILE A 157 14.21 10.42 -11.00
N GLU A 158 13.37 11.39 -11.38
CA GLU A 158 12.79 12.35 -10.44
C GLU A 158 11.28 12.45 -10.66
N MET A 159 10.51 12.50 -9.57
CA MET A 159 9.08 12.74 -9.61
C MET A 159 8.80 14.19 -9.98
N ILE A 160 7.93 14.40 -10.96
CA ILE A 160 7.54 15.74 -11.42
C ILE A 160 6.07 16.08 -11.11
N SER A 161 5.30 15.12 -10.62
CA SER A 161 3.91 15.36 -10.22
C SER A 161 3.84 16.10 -8.89
N ALA A 162 2.94 17.08 -8.82
CA ALA A 162 2.40 17.53 -7.54
C ALA A 162 1.46 16.45 -6.96
N PRO A 163 1.29 16.38 -5.63
CA PRO A 163 0.30 15.47 -5.05
C PRO A 163 -1.13 15.84 -5.45
N ASP A 164 -1.98 14.83 -5.61
CA ASP A 164 -3.41 14.99 -5.89
C ASP A 164 -4.17 15.53 -4.67
N GLU A 165 -3.78 15.09 -3.47
CA GLU A 165 -4.40 15.50 -2.21
C GLU A 165 -3.35 15.62 -1.10
N MET A 166 -3.50 16.62 -0.24
CA MET A 166 -2.73 16.78 1.00
C MET A 166 -3.63 16.41 2.17
N LEU A 167 -3.34 15.31 2.85
CA LEU A 167 -4.20 14.79 3.92
C LEU A 167 -3.83 15.36 5.29
N MET A 168 -2.53 15.52 5.56
CA MET A 168 -2.01 16.11 6.79
C MET A 168 -0.79 16.97 6.47
N GLY A 169 -1.03 18.22 6.08
CA GLY A 169 0.05 19.12 5.65
C GLY A 169 0.91 18.51 4.52
N PRO A 170 2.19 18.86 4.41
CA PRO A 170 3.07 18.32 3.37
C PRO A 170 3.59 16.90 3.67
N SER A 171 3.35 16.35 4.85
CA SER A 171 3.94 15.07 5.28
C SER A 171 3.15 13.84 4.83
N VAL A 172 1.83 13.98 4.66
CA VAL A 172 0.96 12.89 4.19
C VAL A 172 0.17 13.35 2.97
N VAL A 173 0.52 12.80 1.82
CA VAL A 173 -0.04 13.19 0.52
C VAL A 173 -0.45 11.97 -0.31
N VAL A 174 -1.38 12.17 -1.24
CA VAL A 174 -1.88 11.14 -2.15
C VAL A 174 -1.37 11.41 -3.56
N TYR A 175 -0.83 10.36 -4.18
CA TYR A 175 -0.56 10.31 -5.61
C TYR A 175 -1.34 9.16 -6.22
N ARG A 176 -2.22 9.45 -7.19
CA ARG A 176 -3.04 8.46 -7.89
C ARG A 176 -2.30 7.87 -9.09
N ASP A 177 -1.76 8.74 -9.95
CA ASP A 177 -0.98 8.35 -11.12
C ASP A 177 0.23 9.30 -11.29
N PRO A 178 1.21 9.21 -10.38
CA PRO A 178 2.38 10.08 -10.44
C PRO A 178 3.18 9.88 -11.73
N SER A 179 3.87 10.94 -12.14
CA SER A 179 4.77 10.95 -13.29
C SER A 179 6.19 11.27 -12.86
N TRP A 180 7.13 10.65 -13.56
CA TRP A 180 8.56 10.87 -13.39
C TRP A 180 9.20 11.28 -14.72
N ARG A 181 10.43 11.78 -14.64
CA ARG A 181 11.33 11.90 -15.78
C ARG A 181 12.69 11.31 -15.42
N ARG A 182 13.43 10.85 -16.43
CA ARG A 182 14.82 10.43 -16.24
C ARG A 182 15.68 11.64 -15.90
N VAL A 183 16.61 11.46 -14.96
CA VAL A 183 17.65 12.44 -14.69
C VAL A 183 18.70 12.28 -15.80
N SER A 184 18.93 13.33 -16.59
CA SER A 184 20.03 13.31 -17.56
C SER A 184 21.35 13.13 -16.80
N PRO A 185 22.30 12.28 -17.27
CA PRO A 185 23.63 12.28 -16.71
C PRO A 185 24.16 13.70 -16.77
N ALA A 186 24.70 14.22 -15.67
CA ALA A 186 25.42 15.48 -15.69
C ALA A 186 26.50 15.38 -16.79
N GLY A 187 26.37 16.20 -17.83
CA GLY A 187 27.31 16.27 -18.93
C GLY A 187 28.69 16.73 -18.47
#